data_AF-A0A7W0NVJ5-F1
#
_entry.id   AF-A0A7W0NVJ5-F1
#
_cell.length_a   1.000
_cell.length_b   1.000
_cell.length_c   1.000
_cell.angle_alpha   90.00
_cell.angle_beta   90.00
_cell.angle_gamma   90.00
#
_symmetry.space_group_name_H-M   'P 1'
#
loop_
_entity.id
_entity.type
_entity.pdbx_description
1 polymer ?
#
loop_
_entity_poly.entity_id
_entity_poly.type
_entity_poly.pdbx_seq_one_letter_code
_entity_poly.pdbx_strand_id
1 'polypeptide(L)' 'MSETIKVTFDPKSLPTWAQKDRAVVVRCKVSLSFRAEIHNAKTAQMKRFLSKEAQRLQSASF' A
#
# COMPACT_ATOMS: atom_id res chain seq x y z
N MET A 1 7.79 6.22 21.35
CA MET A 1 6.46 5.96 20.76
C MET A 1 6.64 5.76 19.26
N SER A 2 6.08 4.70 18.68
CA SER A 2 6.17 4.46 17.23
C SER A 2 5.14 5.35 16.53
N GLU A 3 5.60 6.35 15.79
CA GLU A 3 4.75 7.20 14.96
C GLU A 3 4.17 6.37 13.81
N THR A 4 2.91 5.97 13.95
CA THR A 4 2.17 5.31 12.87
C THR A 4 1.82 6.37 11.84
N ILE A 5 2.56 6.44 10.74
CA ILE A 5 2.22 7.34 9.62
C ILE A 5 0.85 6.93 9.08
N LYS A 6 -0.16 7.77 9.33
CA LYS A 6 -1.49 7.62 8.70
C LYS A 6 -1.37 8.03 7.24
N VAL A 7 -1.15 7.06 6.35
CA VAL A 7 -1.22 7.29 4.90
C VAL A 7 -2.67 7.58 4.54
N THR A 8 -2.97 8.83 4.23
CA THR A 8 -4.28 9.24 3.76
C THR A 8 -4.34 9.01 2.26
N PHE A 9 -4.79 7.83 1.86
CA PHE A 9 -5.12 7.58 0.45
C PHE A 9 -6.40 8.35 0.11
N ASP A 10 -6.30 9.34 -0.78
CA ASP A 10 -7.44 10.07 -1.33
C ASP A 10 -7.88 9.43 -2.66
N PRO A 11 -9.03 8.76 -2.73
CA PRO A 11 -9.55 8.20 -3.97
C PRO A 11 -9.76 9.24 -5.05
N LYS A 12 -9.99 10.52 -4.71
CA LYS A 12 -10.20 11.59 -5.70
C LYS A 12 -8.94 11.92 -6.51
N SER A 13 -7.76 11.50 -6.03
CA SER A 13 -6.51 11.57 -6.78
C SER A 13 -6.44 10.57 -7.95
N LEU A 14 -7.32 9.57 -7.98
CA LEU A 14 -7.41 8.62 -9.08
C LEU A 14 -8.15 9.22 -10.29
N PRO A 15 -7.87 8.76 -11.51
CA PRO A 15 -8.71 9.04 -12.67
C PRO A 15 -10.17 8.61 -12.45
N THR A 16 -11.13 9.32 -13.05
CA THR A 16 -12.57 9.11 -12.82
C THR A 16 -13.05 7.67 -13.06
N TRP A 17 -12.44 6.97 -14.03
CA TRP A 17 -12.75 5.56 -14.30
C TRP A 17 -12.32 4.65 -13.13
N ALA A 18 -11.16 4.91 -12.54
CA ALA A 18 -10.59 4.14 -11.44
C ALA A 18 -11.27 4.45 -10.09
N GLN A 19 -11.84 5.66 -9.93
CA GLN A 19 -12.62 6.02 -8.75
C GLN A 19 -13.88 5.16 -8.58
N LYS A 20 -14.49 4.75 -9.69
CA LYS A 20 -15.73 3.96 -9.71
C LYS A 20 -15.48 2.47 -9.49
N ASP A 21 -14.26 2.00 -9.73
CA ASP A 21 -13.88 0.61 -9.52
C ASP A 21 -13.38 0.39 -8.09
N ARG A 22 -14.22 -0.26 -7.28
CA ARG A 22 -13.91 -0.56 -5.87
C ARG A 22 -12.66 -1.44 -5.72
N ALA A 23 -12.39 -2.36 -6.65
CA ALA A 23 -11.23 -3.22 -6.60
C ALA A 23 -9.94 -2.42 -6.85
N VAL A 24 -9.98 -1.48 -7.79
CA VAL A 24 -8.85 -0.57 -8.07
C VAL A 24 -8.56 0.34 -6.88
N VAL A 25 -9.59 0.99 -6.31
CA VAL A 25 -9.47 1.85 -5.12
C VAL A 25 -8.84 1.09 -3.96
N VAL A 26 -9.29 -0.14 -3.69
CA VAL A 26 -8.73 -0.97 -2.62
C VAL A 26 -7.27 -1.35 -2.90
N ARG A 27 -6.91 -1.74 -4.13
CA ARG A 27 -5.51 -2.03 -4.50
C ARG A 27 -4.59 -0.84 -4.31
N CYS A 28 -5.03 0.34 -4.73
CA CYS A 28 -4.26 1.58 -4.58
C CYS A 28 -4.04 1.90 -3.10
N LYS A 29 -5.09 1.80 -2.27
CA LYS A 29 -4.99 2.00 -0.82
C LYS A 29 -3.98 1.04 -0.19
N VAL A 30 -4.09 -0.25 -0.47
CA VAL A 30 -3.22 -1.29 0.09
C VAL A 30 -1.77 -1.08 -0.35
N SER A 31 -1.53 -0.80 -1.64
CA SER A 31 -0.19 -0.54 -2.16
C SER A 31 0.46 0.68 -1.51
N LEU A 32 -0.31 1.76 -1.28
CA LEU A 32 0.16 2.96 -0.59
C LEU A 32 0.54 2.69 0.87
N SER A 33 -0.28 1.93 1.59
CA SER A 33 0.03 1.53 2.97
C SER A 33 1.34 0.76 3.04
N PHE A 34 1.54 -0.25 2.19
CA PHE A 34 2.79 -1.02 2.17
C PHE A 34 4.01 -0.17 1.82
N ARG A 35 3.89 0.76 0.86
CA ARG A 35 5.00 1.67 0.52
C ARG A 35 5.42 2.54 1.71
N ALA A 36 4.46 3.02 2.49
CA ALA A 36 4.76 3.79 3.70
C ALA A 36 5.35 2.93 4.82
N GLU A 37 4.85 1.71 5.02
CA GLU A 37 5.42 0.79 6.00
C GLU A 37 6.87 0.40 5.63
N ILE A 38 7.14 0.17 4.35
CA ILE A 38 8.51 -0.08 3.82
C ILE A 38 9.41 1.14 4.02
N HIS A 39 8.89 2.36 3.81
CA HIS A 39 9.64 3.60 4.04
C HIS A 39 9.99 3.80 5.53
N ASN A 40 9.06 3.48 6.42
CA ASN A 40 9.24 3.59 7.88
C ASN A 40 9.93 2.38 8.52
N ALA A 41 10.28 1.37 7.73
CA ALA A 41 10.92 0.18 8.24
C ALA A 41 12.29 0.51 8.83
N LYS A 42 12.39 0.46 10.17
CA LYS A 42 13.62 0.79 10.91
C LYS A 42 14.76 -0.21 10.71
N THR A 43 14.45 -1.41 10.20
CA THR A 43 15.44 -2.47 9.97
C THR A 43 15.36 -3.01 8.56
N ALA A 44 16.51 -3.42 8.01
CA ALA A 44 16.59 -4.01 6.68
C ALA A 44 15.76 -5.30 6.55
N GLN A 45 15.65 -6.08 7.65
CA GLN A 45 14.83 -7.28 7.70
C GLN A 45 13.34 -6.94 7.59
N MET A 46 12.86 -5.93 8.31
CA MET A 46 11.47 -5.49 8.24
C MET A 46 11.13 -4.96 6.85
N LYS A 47 12.05 -4.20 6.23
CA LYS A 47 11.90 -3.71 4.86
C LYS A 47 11.77 -4.85 3.85
N ARG A 48 12.60 -5.89 3.96
CA ARG A 48 12.55 -7.08 3.11
C ARG A 48 11.26 -7.88 3.30
N PHE A 49 10.82 -8.07 4.55
CA PHE A 49 9.59 -8.78 4.86
C PHE A 49 8.36 -8.08 4.25
N LEU A 50 8.22 -6.78 4.51
CA LEU A 50 7.11 -5.96 3.99
C LEU A 50 7.11 -5.90 2.45
N SER A 51 8.28 -5.83 1.83
CA SER A 51 8.40 -5.85 0.36
C SER A 51 7.96 -7.19 -0.23
N LYS A 52 8.31 -8.31 0.42
CA LYS A 52 7.93 -9.65 -0.02
C LYS A 52 6.42 -9.89 0.12
N GLU A 53 5.82 -9.41 1.21
CA GLU A 53 4.38 -9.54 1.42
C GLU A 53 3.57 -8.66 0.46
N ALA A 54 4.06 -7.46 0.16
CA ALA A 54 3.48 -6.59 -0.88
C ALA A 54 3.48 -7.25 -2.26
N GLN A 55 4.59 -7.91 -2.65
CA GLN A 55 4.66 -8.67 -3.90
C GLN A 55 3.68 -9.85 -3.93
N ARG A 56 3.56 -10.59 -2.82
CA ARG A 56 2.64 -11.74 -2.71
C ARG A 56 1.19 -11.33 -2.96
N LEU A 57 0.77 -10.21 -2.37
CA LEU A 57 -0.59 -9.67 -2.54
C LEU A 57 -0.85 -9.14 -3.97
N GLN A 58 0.17 -8.59 -4.64
CA GLN A 58 0.07 -8.21 -6.05
C GLN A 58 -0.06 -9.44 -6.97
N SER A 59 0.66 -10.53 -6.67
CA SER A 59 0.61 -11.77 -7.47
C SER A 59 -0.62 -12.64 -7.22
N ALA A 60 -1.26 -12.56 -6.05
CA ALA A 60 -2.39 -13.41 -5.68
C ALA A 60 -3.75 -12.95 -6.24
N SER A 61 -3.77 -11.89 -7.07
CA SER A 61 -5.01 -11.32 -7.62
C SER A 61 -5.21 -11.59 -9.11
N PHE A 62 -4.84 -12.79 -9.57
CA PHE A 62 -5.12 -13.32 -10.91
C PHE A 62 -6.18 -14.42 -10.84
#